data_AF-W2WXG4-F1
#
_entry.id   AF-W2WXG4-F1
#
_cell.length_a   1.000
_cell.length_b   1.000
_cell.length_c   1.000
_cell.angle_alpha   90.00
_cell.angle_beta   90.00
_cell.angle_gamma   90.00
#
_symmetry.space_group_name_H-M   'P 1'
#
loop_
_entity.id
_entity.type
_entity.pdbx_description
1 polymer ?
#
loop_
_entity_poly.entity_id
_entity_poly.type
_entity_poly.pdbx_seq_one_letter_code
_entity_poly.pdbx_strand_id
1 'polypeptide(L)'
;MSKVRKCAVESRRAQVAEALVLLLTAAWITHLVQKEEQQESGVAASLQAEQRLLQSATMSHVLFVLHVLGFSAVLWSIYRPQALSRKLQIFCRRERDAGLVVGCMLPPLVLLSRLLVGIYQEDTFSSFTFFYAWTSVSIGVSLLFKVVVFGTATSFSVNMLVDGVLLPVVFGSLSPVEAEWRYLLATGGRVIVAAVLAAGFKLLPRSFTVGEALLVAQGVGLCAYDLLLVTVNRLNEYDVIDLPPSVLHSWLIFDVDRPDNVLALEVGMLGTLLVCVGLVPLLRSYGAPSPTTIVQPLSFNGTVGFVLTVAVVVGGVVYPWSCFLLQTWNPFAWLFDFLTESSSSSLLSIPPRFALMGYWATCLVVLLPLFGFISNRFALRNIVTRKLFHVLVVLMLGPASLFDASMLSLSYGVALSVFFLLECVRALSLPPFGRLIAEFMRSFIDHREAGRVILTHSYLLLGCALPLWLVPSPVTPSPLVMNAGVVALGVGDAMGAVVGSSIGKHKIFGSKTVEGSAAVFFSMAFASLFVQNYHASVAHGEFTQAFLLIAGIFLTTVLEAATAQIDNLVLPLFFYTACNLVVCHRV
;
A
#
# COMPACT_ATOMS: atom_id res chain seq x y z
N MET A 1 18.42 -10.66 36.29
CA MET A 1 17.25 -9.97 35.69
C MET A 1 16.49 -10.95 34.81
N SER A 2 15.17 -11.12 35.03
CA SER A 2 14.38 -12.18 34.36
C SER A 2 14.27 -11.97 32.85
N LYS A 3 14.23 -13.09 32.09
CA LYS A 3 14.08 -13.14 30.62
C LYS A 3 12.89 -12.29 30.10
N VAL A 4 11.83 -12.21 30.90
CA VAL A 4 10.62 -11.40 30.64
C VAL A 4 10.92 -9.90 30.65
N ARG A 5 11.69 -9.40 31.62
CA ARG A 5 12.05 -7.98 31.72
C ARG A 5 12.96 -7.56 30.57
N LYS A 6 13.86 -8.44 30.12
CA LYS A 6 14.72 -8.19 28.95
C LYS A 6 13.90 -8.07 27.66
N CYS A 7 12.96 -8.99 27.42
CA CYS A 7 12.08 -8.98 26.25
C CYS A 7 11.19 -7.72 26.19
N ALA A 8 10.68 -7.26 27.34
CA ALA A 8 9.85 -6.04 27.41
C ALA A 8 10.66 -4.77 27.09
N VAL A 9 11.91 -4.68 27.56
CA VAL A 9 12.81 -3.55 27.27
C VAL A 9 13.19 -3.52 25.78
N GLU A 10 13.52 -4.66 25.19
CA GLU A 10 13.82 -4.78 23.75
C GLU A 10 12.62 -4.37 22.88
N SER A 11 11.41 -4.78 23.27
CA SER A 11 10.16 -4.38 22.59
C SER A 11 9.95 -2.87 22.63
N ARG A 12 10.16 -2.23 23.78
CA ARG A 12 10.01 -0.77 23.91
C ARG A 12 11.07 -0.02 23.10
N ARG A 13 12.32 -0.49 23.07
CA ARG A 13 13.39 0.12 22.24
C ARG A 13 13.04 0.07 20.75
N ALA A 14 12.51 -1.05 20.29
CA ALA A 14 12.07 -1.21 18.90
C ALA A 14 10.94 -0.24 18.54
N GLN A 15 9.92 -0.12 19.40
CA GLN A 15 8.83 0.85 19.21
C GLN A 15 9.32 2.31 19.15
N VAL A 16 10.28 2.67 20.01
CA VAL A 16 10.88 4.01 20.00
C VAL A 16 11.68 4.23 18.71
N ALA A 17 12.44 3.24 18.24
CA ALA A 17 13.18 3.34 16.98
C ALA A 17 12.24 3.52 15.77
N GLU A 18 11.16 2.72 15.70
CA GLU A 18 10.13 2.85 14.66
C GLU A 18 9.49 4.25 14.67
N ALA A 19 9.10 4.74 15.85
CA ALA A 19 8.54 6.08 16.02
C ALA A 19 9.51 7.18 15.60
N LEU A 20 10.79 7.09 16.00
CA LEU A 20 11.80 8.07 15.64
C LEU A 20 12.03 8.13 14.12
N VAL A 21 12.05 6.99 13.43
CA VAL A 21 12.21 6.96 11.97
C VAL A 21 11.06 7.69 11.27
N LEU A 22 9.80 7.45 11.67
CA LEU A 22 8.65 8.12 11.08
C LEU A 22 8.61 9.62 11.43
N LEU A 23 8.98 10.01 12.65
CA LEU A 23 9.06 11.41 13.07
C LEU A 23 10.18 12.17 12.34
N LEU A 24 11.36 11.56 12.15
CA LEU A 24 12.43 12.15 11.35
C LEU A 24 12.00 12.38 9.91
N THR A 25 11.21 11.46 9.34
CA THR A 25 10.67 11.59 7.99
C THR A 25 9.62 12.70 7.91
N ALA A 26 8.74 12.83 8.92
CA ALA A 26 7.81 13.95 9.03
C ALA A 26 8.53 15.30 9.15
N ALA A 27 9.61 15.35 9.92
CA ALA A 27 10.46 16.53 10.04
C ALA A 27 11.17 16.87 8.71
N TRP A 28 11.61 15.88 7.94
CA TRP A 28 12.19 16.10 6.61
C TRP A 28 11.17 16.71 5.63
N ILE A 29 9.94 16.20 5.61
CA ILE A 29 8.84 16.80 4.83
C ILE A 29 8.60 18.25 5.25
N THR A 30 8.54 18.51 6.56
CA THR A 30 8.30 19.85 7.11
C THR A 30 9.40 20.82 6.71
N HIS A 31 10.65 20.39 6.79
CA HIS A 31 11.80 21.19 6.37
C HIS A 31 11.74 21.53 4.87
N LEU A 32 11.35 20.58 4.01
CA LEU A 32 11.17 20.84 2.59
C LEU A 32 10.05 21.86 2.33
N VAL A 33 8.88 21.68 2.97
CA VAL A 33 7.78 22.66 2.84
C VAL A 33 8.22 24.06 3.28
N GLN A 34 8.91 24.19 4.42
CA GLN A 34 9.40 25.48 4.92
C GLN A 34 10.48 26.11 4.05
N LYS A 35 11.35 25.30 3.45
CA LYS A 35 12.39 25.78 2.53
C LYS A 35 11.76 26.43 1.30
N GLU A 36 10.72 25.83 0.76
CA GLU A 36 9.98 26.38 -0.38
C GLU A 36 9.37 27.74 -0.06
N GLU A 37 8.72 27.87 1.10
CA GLU A 37 8.15 29.13 1.58
C GLU A 37 9.19 30.25 1.68
N GLN A 38 10.41 29.93 2.13
CA GLN A 38 11.49 30.91 2.28
C GLN A 38 12.06 31.38 0.95
N GLN A 39 12.23 30.49 -0.03
CA GLN A 39 12.79 30.85 -1.34
C GLN A 39 11.89 31.84 -2.11
N GLU A 40 10.57 31.79 -1.91
CA GLU A 40 9.62 32.63 -2.64
C GLU A 40 9.32 33.98 -1.96
N SER A 41 9.52 34.10 -0.64
CA SER A 41 9.31 35.35 0.10
C SER A 41 10.16 36.54 -0.37
N GLY A 42 11.17 36.30 -1.23
CA GLY A 42 12.00 37.31 -1.88
C GLY A 42 11.55 37.77 -3.28
N VAL A 43 10.47 37.22 -3.84
CA VAL A 43 9.99 37.52 -5.21
C VAL A 43 8.75 38.43 -5.17
N ALA A 44 8.68 39.43 -6.05
CA ALA A 44 7.60 40.44 -6.06
C ALA A 44 6.21 39.84 -6.29
N ALA A 45 5.18 40.46 -5.67
CA ALA A 45 3.79 40.00 -5.66
C ALA A 45 3.19 39.82 -7.06
N SER A 46 3.00 38.56 -7.46
CA SER A 46 2.22 38.14 -8.62
C SER A 46 0.96 37.39 -8.15
N LEU A 47 -0.05 37.25 -9.03
CA LEU A 47 -1.25 36.44 -8.76
C LEU A 47 -0.88 34.98 -8.39
N GLN A 48 0.22 34.48 -8.97
CA GLN A 48 0.82 33.18 -8.65
C GLN A 48 1.35 33.13 -7.22
N ALA A 49 1.96 34.23 -6.73
CA ALA A 49 2.47 34.32 -5.37
C ALA A 49 1.34 34.27 -4.32
N GLU A 50 0.20 34.90 -4.59
CA GLU A 50 -0.97 34.86 -3.69
C GLU A 50 -1.61 33.47 -3.62
N GLN A 51 -1.67 32.77 -4.76
CA GLN A 51 -2.17 31.39 -4.83
C GLN A 51 -1.24 30.39 -4.12
N ARG A 52 0.09 30.58 -4.22
CA ARG A 52 1.09 29.78 -3.47
C ARG A 52 1.12 30.09 -1.98
N LEU A 53 0.86 31.34 -1.57
CA LEU A 53 0.70 31.73 -0.16
C LEU A 53 -0.49 31.01 0.49
N LEU A 54 -1.60 30.88 -0.24
CA LEU A 54 -2.74 30.09 0.20
C LEU A 54 -2.37 28.60 0.34
N GLN A 55 -1.61 28.05 -0.61
CA GLN A 55 -1.12 26.67 -0.56
C GLN A 55 -0.19 26.43 0.63
N SER A 56 0.79 27.30 0.88
CA SER A 56 1.68 27.28 2.05
C SER A 56 0.89 27.31 3.36
N ALA A 57 -0.05 28.26 3.49
CA ALA A 57 -0.89 28.36 4.67
C ALA A 57 -1.67 27.05 4.89
N THR A 58 -2.25 26.45 3.84
CA THR A 58 -2.94 25.16 3.95
C THR A 58 -2.01 24.00 4.31
N MET A 59 -0.79 23.95 3.75
CA MET A 59 0.22 22.93 4.05
C MET A 59 0.66 22.97 5.52
N SER A 60 0.86 24.17 6.08
CA SER A 60 1.23 24.33 7.49
C SER A 60 0.19 23.74 8.45
N HIS A 61 -1.11 23.86 8.15
CA HIS A 61 -2.19 23.24 8.92
C HIS A 61 -2.15 21.72 8.85
N VAL A 62 -1.95 21.15 7.65
CA VAL A 62 -1.82 19.70 7.48
C VAL A 62 -0.64 19.16 8.28
N LEU A 63 0.51 19.82 8.20
CA LEU A 63 1.70 19.44 8.95
C LEU A 63 1.46 19.55 10.46
N PHE A 64 0.83 20.63 10.94
CA PHE A 64 0.51 20.76 12.36
C PHE A 64 -0.33 19.57 12.86
N VAL A 65 -1.42 19.24 12.17
CA VAL A 65 -2.29 18.12 12.54
C VAL A 65 -1.54 16.79 12.44
N LEU A 66 -0.67 16.61 11.44
CA LEU A 66 0.19 15.44 11.29
C LEU A 66 1.13 15.25 12.49
N HIS A 67 1.79 16.31 12.97
CA HIS A 67 2.68 16.21 14.14
C HIS A 67 1.90 15.91 15.42
N VAL A 68 0.73 16.53 15.59
CA VAL A 68 -0.17 16.24 16.74
C VAL A 68 -0.61 14.78 16.71
N LEU A 69 -1.02 14.27 15.54
CA LEU A 69 -1.37 12.87 15.33
C LEU A 69 -0.19 11.94 15.65
N GLY A 70 0.99 12.23 15.11
CA GLY A 70 2.21 11.45 15.33
C GLY A 70 2.61 11.40 16.80
N PHE A 71 2.68 12.56 17.46
CA PHE A 71 2.98 12.65 18.88
C PHE A 71 1.96 11.86 19.72
N SER A 72 0.67 12.00 19.43
CA SER A 72 -0.40 11.31 20.15
C SER A 72 -0.33 9.79 19.95
N ALA A 73 -0.07 9.31 18.72
CA ALA A 73 0.09 7.90 18.42
C ALA A 73 1.32 7.30 19.12
N VAL A 74 2.44 8.03 19.14
CA VAL A 74 3.68 7.62 19.82
C VAL A 74 3.48 7.56 21.33
N LEU A 75 2.87 8.59 21.91
CA LEU A 75 2.55 8.63 23.35
C LEU A 75 1.68 7.44 23.72
N TRP A 76 0.63 7.17 22.95
CA TRP A 76 -0.22 6.00 23.18
C TRP A 76 0.55 4.69 23.08
N SER A 77 1.37 4.51 22.03
CA SER A 77 2.15 3.29 21.82
C SER A 77 3.15 3.04 22.97
N ILE A 78 3.84 4.07 23.47
CA ILE A 78 4.87 3.93 24.52
C ILE A 78 4.25 3.69 25.91
N TYR A 79 3.19 4.42 26.26
CA TYR A 79 2.59 4.38 27.59
C TYR A 79 1.50 3.30 27.71
N ARG A 80 0.87 2.92 26.59
CA ARG A 80 -0.25 1.97 26.52
C ARG A 80 -0.07 0.92 25.40
N PRO A 81 1.09 0.24 25.28
CA PRO A 81 1.44 -0.62 24.13
C PRO A 81 0.47 -1.79 23.88
N GLN A 82 -0.27 -2.21 24.90
CA GLN A 82 -1.24 -3.31 24.85
C GLN A 82 -2.63 -2.94 25.38
N ALA A 83 -2.91 -1.65 25.63
CA ALA A 83 -4.18 -1.21 26.20
C ALA A 83 -5.29 -1.08 25.15
N LEU A 84 -5.37 -2.04 24.22
CA LEU A 84 -6.55 -2.19 23.39
C LEU A 84 -7.72 -2.64 24.27
N SER A 85 -8.93 -2.14 24.01
CA SER A 85 -10.12 -2.64 24.69
C SER A 85 -10.29 -4.14 24.47
N ARG A 86 -10.87 -4.86 25.45
CA ARG A 86 -11.16 -6.29 25.30
C ARG A 86 -11.97 -6.61 24.04
N LYS A 87 -12.88 -5.70 23.65
CA LYS A 87 -13.69 -5.83 22.43
C LYS A 87 -12.82 -5.83 21.18
N LEU A 88 -11.85 -4.92 21.09
CA LEU A 88 -10.99 -4.80 19.90
C LEU A 88 -9.92 -5.90 19.87
N GLN A 89 -9.39 -6.33 21.03
CA GLN A 89 -8.39 -7.41 21.11
C GLN A 89 -8.86 -8.74 20.52
N ILE A 90 -10.17 -9.01 20.51
CA ILE A 90 -10.72 -10.27 19.95
C ILE A 90 -10.52 -10.32 18.43
N PHE A 91 -10.57 -9.16 17.76
CA PHE A 91 -10.49 -9.03 16.31
C PHE A 91 -9.06 -8.87 15.79
N CYS A 92 -8.10 -8.46 16.63
CA CYS A 92 -6.74 -8.15 16.18
C CYS A 92 -5.77 -9.33 16.39
N ARG A 93 -4.79 -9.46 15.48
CA ARG A 93 -3.59 -10.26 15.72
C ARG A 93 -2.80 -9.60 16.85
N ARG A 94 -2.21 -10.42 17.73
CA ARG A 94 -1.35 -9.94 18.81
C ARG A 94 0.10 -9.91 18.34
N GLU A 95 0.67 -8.71 18.33
CA GLU A 95 2.09 -8.47 18.08
C GLU A 95 2.71 -7.70 19.25
N ARG A 96 4.00 -7.36 19.12
CA ARG A 96 4.74 -6.51 20.08
C ARG A 96 4.06 -5.15 20.31
N ASP A 97 3.41 -4.61 19.28
CA ASP A 97 2.69 -3.35 19.31
C ASP A 97 1.43 -3.40 18.42
N ALA A 98 0.51 -2.46 18.61
CA ALA A 98 -0.73 -2.41 17.84
C ALA A 98 -0.55 -1.86 16.41
N GLY A 99 0.62 -1.33 16.07
CA GLY A 99 0.94 -0.74 14.77
C GLY A 99 0.34 0.65 14.56
N LEU A 100 -0.19 1.30 15.60
CA LEU A 100 -0.90 2.59 15.48
C LEU A 100 -0.02 3.69 14.90
N VAL A 101 1.26 3.74 15.29
CA VAL A 101 2.21 4.75 14.80
C VAL A 101 2.41 4.59 13.30
N VAL A 102 2.71 3.38 12.84
CA VAL A 102 2.84 3.06 11.40
C VAL A 102 1.55 3.33 10.65
N GLY A 103 0.40 2.81 11.12
CA GLY A 103 -0.87 2.92 10.43
C GLY A 103 -1.37 4.37 10.29
N CYS A 104 -1.12 5.22 11.28
CA CYS A 104 -1.54 6.62 11.26
C CYS A 104 -0.55 7.54 10.53
N MET A 105 0.75 7.23 10.53
CA MET A 105 1.78 8.12 9.97
C MET A 105 2.21 7.76 8.57
N LEU A 106 2.35 6.48 8.24
CA LEU A 106 2.95 6.08 6.97
C LEU A 106 2.14 6.55 5.75
N PRO A 107 0.80 6.38 5.68
CA PRO A 107 0.03 6.81 4.50
C PRO A 107 0.04 8.33 4.26
N PRO A 108 -0.11 9.20 5.29
CA PRO A 108 0.09 10.63 5.09
C PRO A 108 1.49 10.99 4.59
N LEU A 109 2.54 10.37 5.15
CA LEU A 109 3.93 10.64 4.73
C LEU A 109 4.16 10.24 3.26
N VAL A 110 3.58 9.13 2.82
CA VAL A 110 3.59 8.68 1.42
C VAL A 110 2.96 9.73 0.50
N LEU A 111 1.75 10.18 0.81
CA LEU A 111 1.01 11.13 -0.03
C LEU A 111 1.64 12.53 -0.02
N LEU A 112 2.15 12.99 1.12
CA LEU A 112 2.87 14.27 1.22
C LEU A 112 4.20 14.22 0.47
N SER A 113 4.94 13.11 0.53
CA SER A 113 6.16 12.96 -0.28
C SER A 113 5.87 12.98 -1.78
N ARG A 114 4.74 12.38 -2.21
CA ARG A 114 4.28 12.42 -3.60
C ARG A 114 3.94 13.85 -4.03
N LEU A 115 3.25 14.60 -3.17
CA LEU A 115 2.92 16.01 -3.43
C LEU A 115 4.18 16.86 -3.57
N LEU A 116 5.15 16.69 -2.68
CA LEU A 116 6.43 17.42 -2.71
C LEU A 116 7.22 17.15 -4.00
N VAL A 117 7.18 15.95 -4.55
CA VAL A 117 7.85 15.67 -5.84
C VAL A 117 7.22 16.52 -6.96
N GLY A 118 5.90 16.65 -7.01
CA GLY A 118 5.23 17.51 -8.00
C GLY A 118 5.63 18.98 -7.87
N ILE A 119 5.74 19.48 -6.63
CA ILE A 119 6.17 20.85 -6.36
C ILE A 119 7.63 21.06 -6.79
N TYR A 120 8.55 20.19 -6.34
CA TYR A 120 9.99 20.38 -6.54
C TYR A 120 10.51 20.01 -7.94
N GLN A 121 9.85 19.11 -8.66
CA GLN A 121 10.32 18.66 -9.98
C GLN A 121 9.55 19.28 -11.15
N GLU A 122 8.28 19.62 -10.94
CA GLU A 122 7.43 20.15 -12.02
C GLU A 122 6.89 21.55 -11.74
N ASP A 123 7.18 22.14 -10.57
CA ASP A 123 6.62 23.43 -10.16
C ASP A 123 5.07 23.40 -10.13
N THR A 124 4.48 22.21 -9.87
CA THR A 124 3.03 21.98 -9.85
C THR A 124 2.53 21.55 -8.47
N PHE A 125 1.47 22.21 -8.00
CA PHE A 125 0.75 21.80 -6.79
C PHE A 125 -0.47 20.94 -7.17
N SER A 126 -0.42 19.65 -6.83
CA SER A 126 -1.54 18.72 -7.09
C SER A 126 -2.61 18.84 -5.99
N SER A 127 -3.69 19.60 -6.26
CA SER A 127 -4.86 19.68 -5.38
C SER A 127 -5.46 18.30 -5.07
N PHE A 128 -5.45 17.40 -6.06
CA PHE A 128 -5.83 16.00 -5.92
C PHE A 128 -4.98 15.28 -4.85
N THR A 129 -3.66 15.31 -4.99
CA THR A 129 -2.76 14.61 -4.05
C THR A 129 -2.86 15.24 -2.66
N PHE A 130 -2.98 16.55 -2.58
CA PHE A 130 -3.17 17.28 -1.33
C PHE A 130 -4.48 16.90 -0.61
N PHE A 131 -5.60 16.80 -1.34
CA PHE A 131 -6.88 16.36 -0.79
C PHE A 131 -6.80 14.96 -0.18
N TYR A 132 -6.18 14.01 -0.89
CA TYR A 132 -5.98 12.64 -0.38
C TYR A 132 -5.00 12.61 0.81
N ALA A 133 -3.93 13.43 0.79
CA ALA A 133 -3.02 13.56 1.92
C ALA A 133 -3.74 14.05 3.18
N TRP A 134 -4.56 15.10 3.06
CA TRP A 134 -5.40 15.59 4.15
C TRP A 134 -6.40 14.54 4.63
N THR A 135 -7.09 13.88 3.70
CA THR A 135 -8.07 12.84 4.02
C THR A 135 -7.41 11.69 4.78
N SER A 136 -6.19 11.30 4.40
CA SER A 136 -5.39 10.30 5.11
C SER A 136 -5.00 10.73 6.54
N VAL A 137 -4.60 11.99 6.74
CA VAL A 137 -4.35 12.54 8.09
C VAL A 137 -5.62 12.49 8.94
N SER A 138 -6.76 12.92 8.38
CA SER A 138 -8.03 12.96 9.09
C SER A 138 -8.55 11.56 9.46
N ILE A 139 -8.31 10.55 8.61
CA ILE A 139 -8.55 9.13 8.91
C ILE A 139 -7.69 8.65 10.08
N GLY A 140 -6.40 9.03 10.12
CA GLY A 140 -5.51 8.70 11.24
C GLY A 140 -5.98 9.28 12.57
N VAL A 141 -6.40 10.56 12.58
CA VAL A 141 -7.00 11.22 13.75
C VAL A 141 -8.29 10.51 14.16
N SER A 142 -9.17 10.20 13.20
CA SER A 142 -10.41 9.46 13.45
C SER A 142 -10.16 8.13 14.16
N LEU A 143 -9.26 7.29 13.62
CA LEU A 143 -8.97 6.00 14.23
C LEU A 143 -8.42 6.16 15.65
N LEU A 144 -7.44 7.05 15.83
CA LEU A 144 -6.83 7.25 17.14
C LEU A 144 -7.87 7.72 18.15
N PHE A 145 -8.71 8.69 17.80
CA PHE A 145 -9.79 9.17 18.65
C PHE A 145 -10.77 8.04 19.01
N LYS A 146 -11.22 7.26 18.03
CA LYS A 146 -12.14 6.12 18.23
C LYS A 146 -11.56 5.05 19.15
N VAL A 147 -10.29 4.71 18.98
CA VAL A 147 -9.60 3.70 19.80
C VAL A 147 -9.36 4.21 21.22
N VAL A 148 -8.92 5.46 21.37
CA VAL A 148 -8.57 6.05 22.68
C VAL A 148 -9.81 6.36 23.51
N VAL A 149 -10.84 6.96 22.92
CA VAL A 149 -12.03 7.45 23.64
C VAL A 149 -13.10 6.38 23.76
N PHE A 150 -13.41 5.67 22.67
CA PHE A 150 -14.51 4.71 22.65
C PHE A 150 -14.05 3.24 22.75
N GLY A 151 -12.75 2.98 22.62
CA GLY A 151 -12.20 1.63 22.68
C GLY A 151 -12.69 0.74 21.52
N THR A 152 -13.15 1.29 20.40
CA THR A 152 -13.66 0.50 19.27
C THR A 152 -13.35 1.16 17.94
N ALA A 153 -13.15 0.36 16.90
CA ALA A 153 -13.01 0.82 15.51
C ALA A 153 -14.09 0.21 14.60
N THR A 154 -15.00 -0.61 15.15
CA THR A 154 -15.93 -1.46 14.39
C THR A 154 -17.41 -1.12 14.60
N SER A 155 -17.70 -0.20 15.51
CA SER A 155 -19.05 0.24 15.84
C SER A 155 -19.54 1.27 14.81
N PHE A 156 -20.67 0.98 14.18
CA PHE A 156 -21.27 1.87 13.18
C PHE A 156 -21.66 3.22 13.79
N SER A 157 -22.34 3.24 14.94
CA SER A 157 -22.75 4.48 15.61
C SER A 157 -21.56 5.36 16.00
N VAL A 158 -20.46 4.75 16.44
CA VAL A 158 -19.23 5.48 16.78
C VAL A 158 -18.56 6.04 15.52
N ASN A 159 -18.50 5.24 14.44
CA ASN A 159 -17.97 5.70 13.17
C ASN A 159 -18.79 6.89 12.63
N MET A 160 -20.12 6.81 12.61
CA MET A 160 -20.96 7.92 12.14
C MET A 160 -20.84 9.17 13.02
N LEU A 161 -20.80 8.99 14.35
CA LEU A 161 -20.61 10.11 15.27
C LEU A 161 -19.26 10.81 15.04
N VAL A 162 -18.16 10.04 14.93
CA VAL A 162 -16.82 10.63 14.79
C VAL A 162 -16.58 11.15 13.38
N ASP A 163 -16.76 10.29 12.37
CA ASP A 163 -16.40 10.59 10.99
C ASP A 163 -17.39 11.54 10.31
N GLY A 164 -18.68 11.44 10.64
CA GLY A 164 -19.76 12.19 10.01
C GLY A 164 -20.26 13.42 10.77
N VAL A 165 -19.92 13.57 12.06
CA VAL A 165 -20.40 14.71 12.87
C VAL A 165 -19.25 15.45 13.55
N LEU A 166 -18.48 14.78 14.42
CA LEU A 166 -17.48 15.47 15.25
C LEU A 166 -16.30 16.02 14.44
N LEU A 167 -15.70 15.20 13.58
CA LEU A 167 -14.54 15.63 12.78
C LEU A 167 -14.88 16.71 11.75
N PRO A 168 -16.00 16.63 11.01
CA PRO A 168 -16.42 17.72 10.14
C PRO A 168 -16.58 19.07 10.86
N VAL A 169 -17.14 19.08 12.08
CA VAL A 169 -17.27 20.31 12.89
C VAL A 169 -15.90 20.85 13.31
N VAL A 170 -15.02 19.98 13.81
CA VAL A 170 -13.68 20.38 14.25
C VAL A 170 -12.83 20.85 13.07
N PHE A 171 -12.76 20.06 12.00
CA PHE A 171 -11.91 20.36 10.86
C PHE A 171 -12.47 21.40 9.92
N GLY A 172 -13.79 21.57 9.82
CA GLY A 172 -14.39 22.67 9.07
C GLY A 172 -14.04 24.05 9.65
N SER A 173 -13.70 24.12 10.95
CA SER A 173 -13.20 25.35 11.59
C SER A 173 -11.67 25.49 11.56
N LEU A 174 -10.93 24.38 11.49
CA LEU A 174 -9.46 24.36 11.56
C LEU A 174 -8.75 24.27 10.21
N SER A 175 -9.44 23.82 9.16
CA SER A 175 -8.83 23.55 7.87
C SER A 175 -9.70 24.08 6.74
N PRO A 176 -9.13 24.91 5.84
CA PRO A 176 -9.83 25.32 4.62
C PRO A 176 -10.20 24.11 3.72
N VAL A 177 -9.59 22.94 3.96
CA VAL A 177 -9.89 21.71 3.22
C VAL A 177 -11.32 21.21 3.45
N GLU A 178 -11.79 21.35 4.69
CA GLU A 178 -13.12 20.90 5.12
C GLU A 178 -14.07 22.07 5.39
N ALA A 179 -13.71 23.30 5.04
CA ALA A 179 -14.59 24.45 5.21
C ALA A 179 -15.84 24.38 4.30
N GLU A 180 -16.93 24.99 4.76
CA GLU A 180 -18.22 25.08 4.04
C GLU A 180 -18.76 23.72 3.59
N TRP A 181 -19.02 23.49 2.31
CA TRP A 181 -19.59 22.24 1.77
C TRP A 181 -18.50 21.19 1.49
N ARG A 182 -17.22 21.59 1.50
CA ARG A 182 -16.09 20.74 1.08
C ARG A 182 -15.83 19.58 2.03
N TYR A 183 -16.26 19.68 3.30
CA TYR A 183 -16.15 18.56 4.25
C TYR A 183 -16.87 17.29 3.77
N LEU A 184 -17.88 17.41 2.91
CA LEU A 184 -18.65 16.26 2.42
C LEU A 184 -17.75 15.25 1.71
N LEU A 185 -16.76 15.72 0.95
CA LEU A 185 -15.82 14.85 0.24
C LEU A 185 -14.89 14.11 1.21
N ALA A 186 -14.21 14.85 2.10
CA ALA A 186 -13.32 14.24 3.09
C ALA A 186 -14.09 13.28 4.03
N THR A 187 -15.34 13.62 4.37
CA THR A 187 -16.23 12.78 5.17
C THR A 187 -16.61 11.50 4.44
N GLY A 188 -16.92 11.57 3.14
CA GLY A 188 -17.17 10.39 2.30
C GLY A 188 -15.99 9.41 2.35
N GLY A 189 -14.77 9.91 2.12
CA GLY A 189 -13.54 9.12 2.23
C GLY A 189 -13.35 8.49 3.61
N ARG A 190 -13.51 9.27 4.70
CA ARG A 190 -13.43 8.76 6.08
C ARG A 190 -14.43 7.63 6.35
N VAL A 191 -15.69 7.82 5.95
CA VAL A 191 -16.78 6.87 6.20
C VAL A 191 -16.55 5.56 5.46
N ILE A 192 -16.12 5.63 4.18
CA ILE A 192 -15.81 4.43 3.40
C ILE A 192 -14.63 3.67 4.01
N VAL A 193 -13.54 4.37 4.37
CA VAL A 193 -12.39 3.72 5.02
C VAL A 193 -12.77 3.12 6.37
N ALA A 194 -13.61 3.79 7.17
CA ALA A 194 -14.11 3.27 8.43
C ALA A 194 -15.01 2.02 8.23
N ALA A 195 -15.80 1.97 7.15
CA ALA A 195 -16.61 0.82 6.79
C ALA A 195 -15.73 -0.36 6.36
N VAL A 196 -14.72 -0.13 5.51
CA VAL A 196 -13.75 -1.15 5.08
C VAL A 196 -12.97 -1.68 6.29
N LEU A 197 -12.51 -0.81 7.20
CA LEU A 197 -11.81 -1.20 8.42
C LEU A 197 -12.69 -2.08 9.32
N ALA A 198 -13.95 -1.66 9.52
CA ALA A 198 -14.90 -2.42 10.33
C ALA A 198 -15.23 -3.78 9.69
N ALA A 199 -15.35 -3.83 8.36
CA ALA A 199 -15.55 -5.06 7.60
C ALA A 199 -14.32 -5.97 7.72
N GLY A 200 -13.11 -5.44 7.54
CA GLY A 200 -11.86 -6.19 7.69
C GLY A 200 -11.76 -6.91 9.04
N PHE A 201 -12.03 -6.21 10.15
CA PHE A 201 -12.03 -6.85 11.48
C PHE A 201 -13.12 -7.90 11.66
N LYS A 202 -14.32 -7.68 11.14
CA LYS A 202 -15.45 -8.61 11.31
C LYS A 202 -15.34 -9.84 10.40
N LEU A 203 -14.85 -9.66 9.18
CA LEU A 203 -14.77 -10.70 8.15
C LEU A 203 -13.47 -11.52 8.27
N LEU A 204 -12.37 -10.86 8.66
CA LEU A 204 -11.04 -11.45 8.75
C LEU A 204 -10.47 -11.28 10.16
N PRO A 205 -11.12 -11.86 11.19
CA PRO A 205 -10.66 -11.71 12.57
C PRO A 205 -9.26 -12.33 12.74
N ARG A 206 -8.43 -11.64 13.51
CA ARG A 206 -7.04 -12.00 13.86
C ARG A 206 -6.06 -12.03 12.68
N SER A 207 -6.45 -11.54 11.52
CA SER A 207 -5.54 -11.42 10.37
C SER A 207 -4.58 -10.23 10.48
N PHE A 208 -5.00 -9.15 11.16
CA PHE A 208 -4.27 -7.88 11.18
C PHE A 208 -4.06 -7.34 12.60
N THR A 209 -2.96 -6.61 12.81
CA THR A 209 -2.90 -5.59 13.88
C THR A 209 -3.83 -4.41 13.55
N VAL A 210 -3.96 -3.44 14.46
CA VAL A 210 -4.75 -2.23 14.17
C VAL A 210 -4.10 -1.38 13.08
N GLY A 211 -2.77 -1.23 13.13
CA GLY A 211 -2.00 -0.50 12.13
C GLY A 211 -2.09 -1.13 10.74
N GLU A 212 -1.87 -2.44 10.64
CA GLU A 212 -1.98 -3.19 9.37
C GLU A 212 -3.38 -3.07 8.78
N ALA A 213 -4.42 -3.23 9.61
CA ALA A 213 -5.80 -3.09 9.18
C ALA A 213 -6.08 -1.67 8.66
N LEU A 214 -5.53 -0.65 9.32
CA LEU A 214 -5.67 0.74 8.87
C LEU A 214 -4.97 0.99 7.53
N LEU A 215 -3.75 0.49 7.33
CA LEU A 215 -3.03 0.61 6.06
C LEU A 215 -3.84 -0.02 4.91
N VAL A 216 -4.33 -1.25 5.11
CA VAL A 216 -5.14 -1.95 4.11
C VAL A 216 -6.46 -1.24 3.87
N ALA A 217 -7.13 -0.77 4.93
CA ALA A 217 -8.41 -0.08 4.82
C ALA A 217 -8.28 1.28 4.10
N GLN A 218 -7.18 2.02 4.31
CA GLN A 218 -6.92 3.25 3.56
C GLN A 218 -6.70 2.96 2.08
N GLY A 219 -5.86 1.98 1.72
CA GLY A 219 -5.64 1.62 0.32
C GLY A 219 -6.92 1.19 -0.40
N VAL A 220 -7.65 0.22 0.17
CA VAL A 220 -8.90 -0.29 -0.41
C VAL A 220 -10.01 0.78 -0.40
N GLY A 221 -10.16 1.49 0.72
CA GLY A 221 -11.25 2.45 0.89
C GLY A 221 -11.09 3.72 0.07
N LEU A 222 -9.87 4.26 -0.04
CA LEU A 222 -9.62 5.44 -0.88
C LEU A 222 -9.66 5.11 -2.37
N CYS A 223 -9.21 3.92 -2.79
CA CYS A 223 -9.40 3.44 -4.16
C CYS A 223 -10.90 3.27 -4.49
N ALA A 224 -11.67 2.66 -3.59
CA ALA A 224 -13.13 2.57 -3.75
C ALA A 224 -13.81 3.95 -3.79
N TYR A 225 -13.30 4.91 -3.03
CA TYR A 225 -13.82 6.26 -3.01
C TYR A 225 -13.48 7.02 -4.31
N ASP A 226 -12.26 6.91 -4.84
CA ASP A 226 -11.89 7.54 -6.11
C ASP A 226 -12.76 6.99 -7.25
N LEU A 227 -12.91 5.66 -7.33
CA LEU A 227 -13.74 5.04 -8.36
C LEU A 227 -15.21 5.45 -8.25
N LEU A 228 -15.73 5.60 -7.01
CA LEU A 228 -17.08 6.13 -6.77
C LEU A 228 -17.19 7.58 -7.27
N LEU A 229 -16.22 8.44 -6.93
CA LEU A 229 -16.20 9.82 -7.38
C LEU A 229 -16.17 9.92 -8.91
N VAL A 230 -15.31 9.14 -9.57
CA VAL A 230 -15.24 9.08 -11.04
C VAL A 230 -16.57 8.61 -11.63
N THR A 231 -17.19 7.58 -11.04
CA THR A 231 -18.50 7.09 -11.48
C THR A 231 -19.58 8.17 -11.35
N VAL A 232 -19.63 8.89 -10.22
CA VAL A 232 -20.59 9.97 -10.00
C VAL A 232 -20.36 11.12 -10.98
N ASN A 233 -19.10 11.50 -11.23
CA ASN A 233 -18.78 12.53 -12.21
C ASN A 233 -19.21 12.14 -13.63
N ARG A 234 -18.95 10.90 -14.05
CA ARG A 234 -19.45 10.37 -15.33
C ARG A 234 -20.97 10.40 -15.42
N LEU A 235 -21.68 10.03 -14.34
CA LEU A 235 -23.15 10.11 -14.32
C LEU A 235 -23.66 11.54 -14.46
N ASN A 236 -22.94 12.52 -13.89
CA ASN A 236 -23.23 13.94 -14.05
C ASN A 236 -22.94 14.43 -15.49
N GLU A 237 -21.85 13.96 -16.12
CA GLU A 237 -21.53 14.26 -17.54
C GLU A 237 -22.59 13.72 -18.52
N TYR A 238 -23.25 12.61 -18.18
CA TYR A 238 -24.33 12.03 -18.98
C TYR A 238 -25.73 12.52 -18.60
N ASP A 239 -25.85 13.60 -17.80
CA ASP A 239 -27.11 14.18 -17.32
C ASP A 239 -28.04 13.17 -16.60
N VAL A 240 -27.47 12.11 -16.00
CA VAL A 240 -28.23 11.10 -15.23
C VAL A 240 -28.54 11.61 -13.82
N ILE A 241 -27.64 12.41 -13.26
CA ILE A 241 -27.77 13.05 -11.95
C ILE A 241 -27.43 14.53 -12.11
N ASP A 242 -28.20 15.41 -11.48
CA ASP A 242 -27.94 16.85 -11.46
C ASP A 242 -27.25 17.24 -10.14
N LEU A 243 -25.92 17.25 -10.14
CA LEU A 243 -25.10 17.68 -9.00
C LEU A 243 -24.43 19.02 -9.31
N PRO A 244 -24.47 20.00 -8.37
CA PRO A 244 -23.81 21.28 -8.57
C PRO A 244 -22.30 21.09 -8.83
N PRO A 245 -21.73 21.76 -9.87
CA PRO A 245 -20.30 21.64 -10.18
C PRO A 245 -19.40 21.97 -9.00
N SER A 246 -19.83 22.88 -8.12
CA SER A 246 -19.10 23.29 -6.92
C SER A 246 -18.85 22.13 -5.94
N VAL A 247 -19.75 21.14 -5.85
CA VAL A 247 -19.60 19.99 -4.95
C VAL A 247 -18.58 19.01 -5.51
N LEU A 248 -18.66 18.72 -6.80
CA LEU A 248 -17.79 17.75 -7.46
C LEU A 248 -16.38 18.31 -7.71
N HIS A 249 -16.25 19.57 -8.14
CA HIS A 249 -14.98 20.13 -8.62
C HIS A 249 -14.18 20.89 -7.54
N SER A 250 -14.61 20.87 -6.27
CA SER A 250 -14.01 21.66 -5.17
C SER A 250 -12.48 21.54 -5.04
N TRP A 251 -11.92 20.36 -5.30
CA TRP A 251 -10.48 20.07 -5.18
C TRP A 251 -9.82 19.76 -6.52
N LEU A 252 -10.47 20.11 -7.64
CA LEU A 252 -10.04 19.76 -8.99
C LEU A 252 -9.76 18.26 -9.12
N ILE A 253 -10.53 17.45 -8.36
CA ILE A 253 -10.35 15.99 -8.33
C ILE A 253 -10.60 15.43 -9.73
N PHE A 254 -11.52 16.00 -10.48
CA PHE A 254 -11.93 15.55 -11.81
C PHE A 254 -11.07 16.10 -12.96
N ASP A 255 -10.22 17.09 -12.70
CA ASP A 255 -9.31 17.67 -13.71
C ASP A 255 -8.10 16.77 -13.97
N VAL A 256 -7.86 15.78 -13.10
CA VAL A 256 -6.82 14.77 -13.27
C VAL A 256 -7.31 13.72 -14.27
N ASP A 257 -6.66 13.58 -15.41
CA ASP A 257 -7.02 12.48 -16.32
C ASP A 257 -6.56 11.13 -15.73
N ARG A 258 -7.47 10.15 -15.65
CA ARG A 258 -7.12 8.78 -15.21
C ARG A 258 -6.90 7.94 -16.46
N PRO A 259 -5.69 7.41 -16.70
CA PRO A 259 -5.48 6.49 -17.80
C PRO A 259 -6.41 5.27 -17.72
N ASP A 260 -6.93 4.82 -18.86
CA ASP A 260 -7.86 3.68 -18.92
C ASP A 260 -7.31 2.43 -18.23
N ASN A 261 -6.00 2.17 -18.31
CA ASN A 261 -5.38 1.03 -17.65
C ASN A 261 -5.39 1.14 -16.12
N VAL A 262 -5.42 2.36 -15.56
CA VAL A 262 -5.60 2.58 -14.12
C VAL A 262 -7.05 2.33 -13.74
N LEU A 263 -8.02 2.85 -14.51
CA LEU A 263 -9.44 2.59 -14.25
C LEU A 263 -9.78 1.08 -14.35
N ALA A 264 -9.24 0.40 -15.36
CA ALA A 264 -9.38 -1.05 -15.55
C ALA A 264 -8.78 -1.84 -14.38
N LEU A 265 -7.64 -1.39 -13.85
CA LEU A 265 -7.01 -1.96 -12.67
C LEU A 265 -7.89 -1.79 -11.44
N GLU A 266 -8.36 -0.57 -11.16
CA GLU A 266 -9.16 -0.25 -9.98
C GLU A 266 -10.49 -1.01 -9.97
N VAL A 267 -11.23 -0.99 -11.09
CA VAL A 267 -12.51 -1.72 -11.21
C VAL A 267 -12.30 -3.24 -11.13
N GLY A 268 -11.22 -3.77 -11.71
CA GLY A 268 -10.89 -5.20 -11.63
C GLY A 268 -10.55 -5.66 -10.21
N MET A 269 -9.74 -4.88 -9.49
CA MET A 269 -9.37 -5.18 -8.11
C MET A 269 -10.54 -5.05 -7.15
N LEU A 270 -11.28 -3.94 -7.20
CA LEU A 270 -12.48 -3.74 -6.37
C LEU A 270 -13.56 -4.74 -6.72
N GLY A 271 -13.75 -5.05 -8.01
CA GLY A 271 -14.65 -6.10 -8.47
C GLY A 271 -14.32 -7.47 -7.87
N THR A 272 -13.04 -7.82 -7.80
CA THR A 272 -12.61 -9.06 -7.15
C THR A 272 -12.86 -9.05 -5.64
N LEU A 273 -12.66 -7.91 -4.97
CA LEU A 273 -13.02 -7.78 -3.56
C LEU A 273 -14.54 -7.88 -3.33
N LEU A 274 -15.37 -7.37 -4.24
CA LEU A 274 -16.82 -7.56 -4.21
C LEU A 274 -17.20 -9.04 -4.37
N VAL A 275 -16.50 -9.80 -5.22
CA VAL A 275 -16.66 -11.26 -5.32
C VAL A 275 -16.32 -11.90 -3.97
N CYS A 276 -15.20 -11.53 -3.35
CA CYS A 276 -14.81 -12.07 -2.04
C CYS A 276 -15.88 -11.77 -0.96
N VAL A 277 -16.44 -10.56 -0.96
CA VAL A 277 -17.55 -10.16 -0.06
C VAL A 277 -18.80 -10.99 -0.34
N GLY A 278 -19.17 -11.16 -1.61
CA GLY A 278 -20.31 -12.00 -2.03
C GLY A 278 -20.17 -13.45 -1.59
N LEU A 279 -18.94 -13.97 -1.50
CA LEU A 279 -18.63 -15.34 -1.06
C LEU A 279 -18.60 -15.52 0.47
N VAL A 280 -18.71 -14.45 1.27
CA VAL A 280 -18.69 -14.52 2.74
C VAL A 280 -19.73 -15.50 3.33
N PRO A 281 -20.99 -15.54 2.86
CA PRO A 281 -21.97 -16.51 3.37
C PRO A 281 -21.49 -17.96 3.19
N LEU A 282 -20.96 -18.30 2.01
CA LEU A 282 -20.39 -19.63 1.75
C LEU A 282 -19.17 -19.90 2.62
N LEU A 283 -18.28 -18.92 2.79
CA LEU A 283 -17.11 -19.05 3.66
C LEU A 283 -17.48 -19.27 5.14
N ARG A 284 -18.60 -18.70 5.59
CA ARG A 284 -19.11 -18.94 6.96
C ARG A 284 -19.71 -20.33 7.11
N SER A 285 -20.37 -20.85 6.08
CA SER A 285 -21.02 -22.16 6.11
C SER A 285 -20.06 -23.34 5.88
N TYR A 286 -19.10 -23.18 4.97
CA TYR A 286 -18.26 -24.28 4.49
C TYR A 286 -16.75 -24.01 4.60
N GLY A 287 -16.35 -22.76 4.80
CA GLY A 287 -14.95 -22.35 4.74
C GLY A 287 -14.10 -22.88 5.90
N ALA A 288 -12.81 -23.09 5.61
CA ALA A 288 -11.83 -23.50 6.60
C ALA A 288 -11.75 -22.45 7.75
N PRO A 289 -11.70 -22.90 9.02
CA PRO A 289 -11.61 -22.00 10.17
C PRO A 289 -10.22 -21.39 10.33
N SER A 290 -9.18 -22.01 9.76
CA SER A 290 -7.80 -21.52 9.77
C SER A 290 -7.06 -21.96 8.49
N PRO A 291 -6.00 -21.23 8.07
CA PRO A 291 -5.12 -21.60 6.96
C PRO A 291 -4.53 -23.00 7.05
N THR A 292 -4.28 -23.49 8.26
CA THR A 292 -3.67 -24.80 8.53
C THR A 292 -4.65 -25.97 8.40
N THR A 293 -5.94 -25.70 8.45
CA THR A 293 -6.98 -26.72 8.39
C THR A 293 -7.39 -26.98 6.96
N ILE A 294 -7.20 -28.21 6.49
CA ILE A 294 -7.71 -28.65 5.18
C ILE A 294 -9.07 -29.29 5.43
N VAL A 295 -10.12 -28.69 4.85
CA VAL A 295 -11.50 -29.19 4.98
C VAL A 295 -11.84 -30.15 3.84
N GLN A 296 -12.99 -30.84 3.97
CA GLN A 296 -13.48 -31.70 2.89
C GLN A 296 -13.83 -30.89 1.65
N PRO A 297 -13.79 -31.50 0.45
CA PRO A 297 -14.17 -30.82 -0.78
C PRO A 297 -15.57 -30.21 -0.68
N LEU A 298 -15.73 -29.00 -1.23
CA LEU A 298 -17.02 -28.31 -1.23
C LEU A 298 -18.09 -29.18 -1.90
N SER A 299 -19.29 -29.21 -1.32
CA SER A 299 -20.42 -29.96 -1.88
C SER A 299 -20.80 -29.42 -3.27
N PHE A 300 -21.52 -30.24 -4.05
CA PHE A 300 -22.02 -29.80 -5.36
C PHE A 300 -22.84 -28.51 -5.26
N ASN A 301 -23.78 -28.43 -4.32
CA ASN A 301 -24.59 -27.22 -4.09
C ASN A 301 -23.74 -26.01 -3.69
N GLY A 302 -22.71 -26.20 -2.85
CA GLY A 302 -21.77 -25.14 -2.51
C GLY A 302 -20.94 -24.67 -3.71
N THR A 303 -20.54 -25.59 -4.57
CA THR A 303 -19.79 -25.31 -5.81
C THR A 303 -20.65 -24.52 -6.80
N VAL A 304 -21.91 -24.92 -6.99
CA VAL A 304 -22.89 -24.17 -7.80
C VAL A 304 -23.09 -22.78 -7.20
N GLY A 305 -23.26 -22.68 -5.87
CA GLY A 305 -23.37 -21.41 -5.17
C GLY A 305 -22.17 -20.49 -5.42
N PHE A 306 -20.95 -21.03 -5.32
CA PHE A 306 -19.73 -20.28 -5.61
C PHE A 306 -19.71 -19.73 -7.04
N VAL A 307 -19.96 -20.59 -8.03
CA VAL A 307 -19.95 -20.20 -9.46
C VAL A 307 -21.03 -19.16 -9.75
N LEU A 308 -22.24 -19.34 -9.23
CA LEU A 308 -23.33 -18.38 -9.40
C LEU A 308 -23.02 -17.03 -8.75
N THR A 309 -22.46 -17.01 -7.53
CA THR A 309 -22.05 -15.75 -6.89
C THR A 309 -21.00 -15.02 -7.72
N VAL A 310 -19.97 -15.74 -8.21
CA VAL A 310 -18.95 -15.15 -9.08
C VAL A 310 -19.59 -14.60 -10.37
N ALA A 311 -20.44 -15.38 -11.03
CA ALA A 311 -21.10 -14.98 -12.28
C ALA A 311 -21.99 -13.74 -12.10
N VAL A 312 -22.77 -13.67 -11.01
CA VAL A 312 -23.66 -12.54 -10.72
C VAL A 312 -22.85 -11.28 -10.42
N VAL A 313 -21.80 -11.36 -9.60
CA VAL A 313 -20.99 -10.17 -9.27
C VAL A 313 -20.20 -9.71 -10.49
N VAL A 314 -19.53 -10.63 -11.20
CA VAL A 314 -18.71 -10.27 -12.36
C VAL A 314 -19.58 -9.79 -13.52
N GLY A 315 -20.63 -10.53 -13.90
CA GLY A 315 -21.49 -10.19 -15.02
C GLY A 315 -22.48 -9.06 -14.73
N GLY A 316 -23.00 -8.99 -13.50
CA GLY A 316 -24.03 -8.03 -13.11
C GLY A 316 -23.50 -6.71 -12.55
N VAL A 317 -22.28 -6.67 -12.03
CA VAL A 317 -21.68 -5.46 -11.43
C VAL A 317 -20.39 -5.08 -12.13
N VAL A 318 -19.39 -5.96 -12.15
CA VAL A 318 -18.03 -5.60 -12.62
C VAL A 318 -18.01 -5.30 -14.11
N TYR A 319 -18.63 -6.13 -14.94
CA TYR A 319 -18.69 -5.97 -16.39
C TYR A 319 -19.37 -4.65 -16.80
N PRO A 320 -20.63 -4.36 -16.41
CA PRO A 320 -21.26 -3.10 -16.79
C PRO A 320 -20.55 -1.88 -16.21
N TRP A 321 -19.98 -1.98 -15.01
CA TRP A 321 -19.20 -0.88 -14.42
C TRP A 321 -17.91 -0.61 -15.21
N SER A 322 -17.25 -1.67 -15.69
CA SER A 322 -16.07 -1.55 -16.56
C SER A 322 -16.44 -0.94 -17.92
N CYS A 323 -17.54 -1.38 -18.55
CA CYS A 323 -18.04 -0.77 -19.79
C CYS A 323 -18.27 0.74 -19.62
N PHE A 324 -18.92 1.12 -18.51
CA PHE A 324 -19.25 2.51 -18.22
C PHE A 324 -18.01 3.37 -17.99
N LEU A 325 -17.06 2.90 -17.17
CA LEU A 325 -15.87 3.67 -16.82
C LEU A 325 -14.87 3.79 -17.97
N LEU A 326 -14.63 2.69 -18.69
CA LEU A 326 -13.70 2.64 -19.82
C LEU A 326 -14.33 3.12 -21.14
N GLN A 327 -15.60 3.56 -21.10
CA GLN A 327 -16.36 4.01 -22.27
C GLN A 327 -16.31 3.03 -23.44
N THR A 328 -16.38 1.73 -23.12
CA THR A 328 -16.27 0.64 -24.09
C THR A 328 -17.49 -0.28 -24.03
N TRP A 329 -17.89 -0.81 -25.18
CA TRP A 329 -18.95 -1.81 -25.26
C TRP A 329 -18.50 -3.19 -24.73
N ASN A 330 -17.19 -3.46 -24.80
CA ASN A 330 -16.62 -4.74 -24.39
C ASN A 330 -15.23 -4.54 -23.76
N PRO A 331 -15.11 -4.66 -22.42
CA PRO A 331 -13.84 -4.53 -21.71
C PRO A 331 -12.78 -5.55 -22.16
N PHE A 332 -13.19 -6.73 -22.67
CA PHE A 332 -12.25 -7.71 -23.21
C PHE A 332 -11.70 -7.29 -24.57
N ALA A 333 -12.49 -6.59 -25.39
CA ALA A 333 -12.01 -6.01 -26.64
C ALA A 333 -11.01 -4.88 -26.34
N TRP A 334 -11.35 -3.99 -25.41
CA TRP A 334 -10.41 -2.97 -24.92
C TRP A 334 -9.10 -3.59 -24.41
N LEU A 335 -9.17 -4.68 -23.64
CA LEU A 335 -7.97 -5.37 -23.15
C LEU A 335 -7.15 -5.95 -24.30
N PHE A 336 -7.80 -6.51 -25.32
CA PHE A 336 -7.10 -7.01 -26.51
C PHE A 336 -6.41 -5.87 -27.26
N ASP A 337 -7.10 -4.74 -27.46
CA ASP A 337 -6.55 -3.55 -28.11
C ASP A 337 -5.34 -3.03 -27.33
N PHE A 338 -5.47 -2.92 -26.00
CA PHE A 338 -4.37 -2.59 -25.10
C PHE A 338 -3.19 -3.57 -25.27
N LEU A 339 -3.41 -4.88 -25.33
CA LEU A 339 -2.31 -5.84 -25.50
C LEU A 339 -1.66 -5.78 -26.89
N THR A 340 -2.41 -5.39 -27.93
CA THR A 340 -1.91 -5.26 -29.31
C THR A 340 -1.27 -3.91 -29.62
N GLU A 341 -1.43 -2.92 -28.74
CA GLU A 341 -0.89 -1.58 -28.91
C GLU A 341 0.64 -1.63 -29.13
N SER A 342 1.08 -1.19 -30.31
CA SER A 342 2.48 -1.24 -30.71
C SER A 342 3.22 -0.01 -30.21
N SER A 343 4.23 -0.19 -29.36
CA SER A 343 5.27 0.82 -29.19
C SER A 343 6.12 0.89 -30.47
N SER A 344 6.38 2.10 -30.97
CA SER A 344 7.04 2.39 -32.26
C SER A 344 8.49 1.92 -32.41
N SER A 345 9.01 1.13 -31.47
CA SER A 345 10.43 0.79 -31.32
C SER A 345 10.74 -0.72 -31.31
N SER A 346 9.80 -1.59 -31.72
CA SER A 346 10.03 -3.04 -31.76
C SER A 346 10.55 -3.51 -33.14
N LEU A 347 11.77 -4.07 -33.17
CA LEU A 347 12.34 -4.81 -34.31
C LEU A 347 11.68 -6.19 -34.53
N LEU A 348 10.86 -6.67 -33.58
CA LEU A 348 10.13 -7.94 -33.66
C LEU A 348 8.70 -7.72 -34.17
N SER A 349 8.17 -8.67 -34.95
CA SER A 349 6.77 -8.71 -35.41
C SER A 349 5.74 -9.01 -34.28
N ILE A 350 6.16 -9.04 -33.01
CA ILE A 350 5.31 -9.32 -31.85
C ILE A 350 5.15 -8.02 -31.06
N PRO A 351 3.93 -7.63 -30.65
CA PRO A 351 3.74 -6.46 -29.81
C PRO A 351 4.54 -6.56 -28.49
N PRO A 352 5.09 -5.44 -27.99
CA PRO A 352 6.00 -5.46 -26.84
C PRO A 352 5.34 -6.03 -25.57
N ARG A 353 4.03 -5.82 -25.40
CA ARG A 353 3.26 -6.35 -24.25
C ARG A 353 3.12 -7.87 -24.30
N PHE A 354 2.91 -8.48 -25.47
CA PHE A 354 2.91 -9.95 -25.59
C PHE A 354 4.31 -10.55 -25.40
N ALA A 355 5.36 -9.87 -25.85
CA ALA A 355 6.73 -10.30 -25.58
C ALA A 355 7.02 -10.31 -24.06
N LEU A 356 6.51 -9.32 -23.33
CA LEU A 356 6.62 -9.26 -21.88
C LEU A 356 5.86 -10.40 -21.18
N MET A 357 4.66 -10.75 -21.66
CA MET A 357 3.93 -11.93 -21.16
C MET A 357 4.71 -13.23 -21.42
N GLY A 358 5.30 -13.39 -22.60
CA GLY A 358 6.15 -14.53 -22.94
C GLY A 358 7.41 -14.61 -22.05
N TYR A 359 8.01 -13.46 -21.74
CA TYR A 359 9.11 -13.36 -20.78
C TYR A 359 8.70 -13.87 -19.40
N TRP A 360 7.58 -13.39 -18.85
CA TRP A 360 7.09 -13.84 -17.54
C TRP A 360 6.74 -15.33 -17.52
N ALA A 361 6.10 -15.85 -18.57
CA ALA A 361 5.82 -17.27 -18.70
C ALA A 361 7.12 -18.10 -18.69
N THR A 362 8.14 -17.64 -19.41
CA THR A 362 9.46 -18.28 -19.44
C THR A 362 10.12 -18.25 -18.06
N CYS A 363 10.08 -17.12 -17.35
CA CYS A 363 10.59 -17.03 -15.99
C CYS A 363 9.91 -18.04 -15.05
N LEU A 364 8.58 -18.17 -15.11
CA LEU A 364 7.85 -19.12 -14.27
C LEU A 364 8.20 -20.56 -14.59
N VAL A 365 8.24 -20.93 -15.87
CA VAL A 365 8.54 -22.30 -16.33
C VAL A 365 9.97 -22.71 -15.98
N VAL A 366 10.94 -21.78 -16.04
CA VAL A 366 12.35 -22.08 -15.79
C VAL A 366 12.72 -21.94 -14.30
N LEU A 367 12.33 -20.85 -13.65
CA LEU A 367 12.80 -20.52 -12.30
C LEU A 367 12.10 -21.33 -11.22
N LEU A 368 10.80 -21.66 -11.36
CA LEU A 368 10.09 -22.43 -10.34
C LEU A 368 10.69 -23.85 -10.17
N PRO A 369 10.92 -24.64 -11.24
CA PRO A 369 11.59 -25.94 -11.11
C PRO A 369 13.03 -25.80 -10.62
N LEU A 370 13.77 -24.78 -11.09
CA LEU A 370 15.13 -24.52 -10.66
C LEU A 370 15.21 -24.24 -9.16
N PHE A 371 14.32 -23.41 -8.62
CA PHE A 371 14.26 -23.13 -7.18
C PHE A 371 13.87 -24.36 -6.36
N GLY A 372 12.95 -25.17 -6.86
CA GLY A 372 12.63 -26.48 -6.27
C GLY A 372 13.86 -27.40 -6.22
N PHE A 373 14.60 -27.48 -7.34
CA PHE A 373 15.83 -28.26 -7.44
C PHE A 373 16.91 -27.77 -6.48
N ILE A 374 17.19 -26.46 -6.45
CA ILE A 374 18.18 -25.84 -5.56
C ILE A 374 17.81 -26.08 -4.09
N SER A 375 16.56 -25.84 -3.72
CA SER A 375 16.07 -26.03 -2.34
C SER A 375 16.30 -27.46 -1.86
N ASN A 376 16.00 -28.44 -2.73
CA ASN A 376 16.17 -29.86 -2.41
C ASN A 376 17.64 -30.28 -2.42
N ARG A 377 18.43 -29.82 -3.41
CA ARG A 377 19.84 -30.20 -3.59
C ARG A 377 20.72 -29.70 -2.44
N PHE A 378 20.46 -28.49 -1.95
CA PHE A 378 21.24 -27.85 -0.88
C PHE A 378 20.57 -27.94 0.50
N ALA A 379 19.43 -28.64 0.62
CA ALA A 379 18.65 -28.77 1.85
C ALA A 379 18.46 -27.40 2.56
N LEU A 380 18.03 -26.40 1.79
CA LEU A 380 17.90 -25.04 2.28
C LEU A 380 16.90 -24.97 3.44
N ARG A 381 17.17 -24.09 4.41
CA ARG A 381 16.23 -23.80 5.50
C ARG A 381 14.97 -23.19 4.92
N ASN A 382 13.80 -23.55 5.45
CA ASN A 382 12.50 -23.02 4.99
C ASN A 382 12.45 -21.49 4.88
N ILE A 383 13.12 -20.76 5.78
CA ILE A 383 13.20 -19.29 5.73
C ILE A 383 13.87 -18.83 4.43
N VAL A 384 14.96 -19.49 4.01
CA VAL A 384 15.69 -19.20 2.77
C VAL A 384 14.88 -19.62 1.55
N THR A 385 14.26 -20.81 1.57
CA THR A 385 13.38 -21.29 0.49
C THR A 385 12.23 -20.32 0.24
N ARG A 386 11.61 -19.77 1.30
CA ARG A 386 10.57 -18.73 1.19
C ARG A 386 11.08 -17.43 0.54
N LYS A 387 12.36 -17.11 0.68
CA LYS A 387 12.99 -15.93 0.03
C LYS A 387 13.36 -16.15 -1.43
N LEU A 388 13.36 -17.38 -1.96
CA LEU A 388 13.50 -17.62 -3.40
C LEU A 388 12.36 -16.97 -4.20
N PHE A 389 11.16 -16.87 -3.62
CA PHE A 389 10.05 -16.12 -4.23
C PHE A 389 10.30 -14.61 -4.30
N HIS A 390 11.12 -14.05 -3.41
CA HIS A 390 11.50 -12.64 -3.47
C HIS A 390 12.49 -12.40 -4.61
N VAL A 391 13.42 -13.35 -4.85
CA VAL A 391 14.30 -13.35 -6.03
C VAL A 391 13.49 -13.50 -7.32
N LEU A 392 12.47 -14.38 -7.35
CA LEU A 392 11.56 -14.51 -8.49
C LEU A 392 10.92 -13.16 -8.86
N VAL A 393 10.43 -12.45 -7.85
CA VAL A 393 9.81 -11.12 -7.97
C VAL A 393 10.81 -10.11 -8.56
N VAL A 394 12.07 -10.08 -8.10
CA VAL A 394 13.10 -9.19 -8.67
C VAL A 394 13.32 -9.47 -10.16
N LEU A 395 13.48 -10.74 -10.53
CA LEU A 395 13.75 -11.14 -11.91
C LEU A 395 12.55 -10.90 -12.84
N MET A 396 11.33 -11.17 -12.38
CA MET A 396 10.13 -11.02 -13.21
C MET A 396 9.71 -9.56 -13.35
N LEU A 397 9.76 -8.78 -12.26
CA LEU A 397 9.11 -7.47 -12.19
C LEU A 397 10.07 -6.30 -12.42
N GLY A 398 11.33 -6.44 -11.98
CA GLY A 398 12.33 -5.38 -12.13
C GLY A 398 12.55 -4.99 -13.60
N PRO A 399 12.93 -5.91 -14.50
CA PRO A 399 13.09 -5.61 -15.92
C PRO A 399 11.79 -5.11 -16.56
N ALA A 400 10.65 -5.72 -16.23
CA ALA A 400 9.34 -5.34 -16.78
C ALA A 400 8.99 -3.87 -16.57
N SER A 401 9.36 -3.32 -15.40
CA SER A 401 9.11 -1.92 -15.05
C SER A 401 9.80 -0.92 -15.99
N LEU A 402 10.92 -1.32 -16.60
CA LEU A 402 11.72 -0.50 -17.51
C LEU A 402 11.23 -0.60 -18.96
N PHE A 403 10.50 -1.67 -19.31
CA PHE A 403 9.97 -1.90 -20.66
C PHE A 403 8.57 -1.32 -20.85
N ASP A 404 7.63 -1.65 -19.96
CA ASP A 404 6.25 -1.14 -20.02
C ASP A 404 5.63 -1.09 -18.62
N ALA A 405 5.72 0.09 -18.02
CA ALA A 405 5.19 0.37 -16.69
C ALA A 405 3.65 0.26 -16.61
N SER A 406 2.95 0.65 -17.68
CA SER A 406 1.49 0.59 -17.75
C SER A 406 1.00 -0.86 -17.79
N MET A 407 1.66 -1.71 -18.58
CA MET A 407 1.39 -3.15 -18.65
C MET A 407 1.74 -3.84 -17.32
N LEU A 408 2.87 -3.51 -16.71
CA LEU A 408 3.24 -4.04 -15.40
C LEU A 408 2.22 -3.62 -14.33
N SER A 409 1.80 -2.35 -14.33
CA SER A 409 0.81 -1.80 -13.40
C SER A 409 -0.51 -2.59 -13.47
N LEU A 410 -1.09 -2.74 -14.67
CA LEU A 410 -2.31 -3.51 -14.86
C LEU A 410 -2.13 -4.99 -14.46
N SER A 411 -0.98 -5.58 -14.82
CA SER A 411 -0.66 -6.97 -14.49
C SER A 411 -0.56 -7.21 -12.98
N TYR A 412 -0.09 -6.24 -12.19
CA TYR A 412 -0.14 -6.33 -10.73
C TYR A 412 -1.57 -6.45 -10.20
N GLY A 413 -2.50 -5.64 -10.72
CA GLY A 413 -3.91 -5.70 -10.34
C GLY A 413 -4.56 -7.04 -10.70
N VAL A 414 -4.27 -7.55 -11.89
CA VAL A 414 -4.72 -8.89 -12.34
C VAL A 414 -4.15 -9.98 -11.45
N ALA A 415 -2.84 -9.98 -11.19
CA ALA A 415 -2.19 -10.99 -10.35
C ALA A 415 -2.70 -10.98 -8.90
N LEU A 416 -2.93 -9.80 -8.31
CA LEU A 416 -3.56 -9.67 -6.99
C LEU A 416 -4.99 -10.21 -6.98
N SER A 417 -5.75 -9.94 -8.04
CA SER A 417 -7.11 -10.47 -8.20
C SER A 417 -7.10 -12.00 -8.25
N VAL A 418 -6.15 -12.59 -9.00
CA VAL A 418 -5.95 -14.04 -9.03
C VAL A 418 -5.59 -14.57 -7.64
N PHE A 419 -4.72 -13.91 -6.87
CA PHE A 419 -4.37 -14.35 -5.51
C PHE A 419 -5.57 -14.35 -4.57
N PHE A 420 -6.43 -13.33 -4.63
CA PHE A 420 -7.65 -13.28 -3.83
C PHE A 420 -8.65 -14.39 -4.20
N LEU A 421 -8.82 -14.66 -5.50
CA LEU A 421 -9.69 -15.75 -5.96
C LEU A 421 -9.15 -17.12 -5.58
N LEU A 422 -7.83 -17.36 -5.76
CA LEU A 422 -7.18 -18.59 -5.34
C LEU A 422 -7.30 -18.82 -3.83
N GLU A 423 -7.24 -17.75 -3.04
CA GLU A 423 -7.45 -17.85 -1.60
C GLU A 423 -8.89 -18.21 -1.25
N CYS A 424 -9.89 -17.72 -1.99
CA CYS A 424 -11.28 -18.16 -1.84
C CYS A 424 -11.46 -19.64 -2.21
N VAL A 425 -10.87 -20.07 -3.34
CA VAL A 425 -10.86 -21.46 -3.81
C VAL A 425 -10.24 -22.39 -2.76
N ARG A 426 -9.11 -21.98 -2.18
CA ARG A 426 -8.43 -22.70 -1.09
C ARG A 426 -9.30 -22.76 0.16
N ALA A 427 -9.77 -21.60 0.63
CA ALA A 427 -10.52 -21.49 1.88
C ALA A 427 -11.84 -22.27 1.84
N LEU A 428 -12.50 -22.35 0.68
CA LEU A 428 -13.71 -23.16 0.48
C LEU A 428 -13.43 -24.62 0.10
N SER A 429 -12.18 -25.00 -0.16
CA SER A 429 -11.81 -26.31 -0.70
C SER A 429 -12.60 -26.68 -1.98
N LEU A 430 -12.70 -25.71 -2.90
CA LEU A 430 -13.45 -25.86 -4.15
C LEU A 430 -12.83 -26.95 -5.06
N PRO A 431 -13.57 -27.99 -5.46
CA PRO A 431 -13.06 -29.02 -6.36
C PRO A 431 -12.72 -28.47 -7.77
N PRO A 432 -11.71 -29.03 -8.48
CA PRO A 432 -10.77 -30.07 -8.03
C PRO A 432 -9.53 -29.50 -7.31
N PHE A 433 -9.31 -28.18 -7.32
CA PHE A 433 -8.02 -27.58 -6.99
C PHE A 433 -7.85 -27.15 -5.53
N GLY A 434 -8.93 -26.89 -4.79
CA GLY A 434 -8.88 -26.26 -3.48
C GLY A 434 -8.00 -26.98 -2.46
N ARG A 435 -8.03 -28.32 -2.45
CA ARG A 435 -7.15 -29.13 -1.57
C ARG A 435 -5.69 -29.10 -2.01
N LEU A 436 -5.43 -29.20 -3.31
CA LEU A 436 -4.06 -29.14 -3.85
C LEU A 436 -3.40 -27.79 -3.52
N ILE A 437 -4.17 -26.70 -3.64
CA ILE A 437 -3.70 -25.37 -3.25
C ILE A 437 -3.46 -25.30 -1.74
N ALA A 438 -4.37 -25.84 -0.91
CA ALA A 438 -4.19 -25.83 0.54
C ALA A 438 -2.95 -26.61 1.00
N GLU A 439 -2.67 -27.74 0.36
CA GLU A 439 -1.48 -28.57 0.62
C GLU A 439 -0.20 -27.85 0.20
N PHE A 440 -0.18 -27.24 -0.98
CA PHE A 440 0.94 -26.41 -1.45
C PHE A 440 1.22 -25.25 -0.49
N MET A 441 0.18 -24.51 -0.12
CA MET A 441 0.28 -23.32 0.73
C MET A 441 0.73 -23.63 2.16
N ARG A 442 0.54 -24.88 2.64
CA ARG A 442 0.88 -25.29 3.99
C ARG A 442 2.34 -25.04 4.36
N SER A 443 3.25 -25.15 3.39
CA SER A 443 4.69 -24.92 3.59
C SER A 443 5.07 -23.44 3.78
N PHE A 444 4.15 -22.53 3.48
CA PHE A 444 4.35 -21.08 3.52
C PHE A 444 3.64 -20.36 4.67
N ILE A 445 2.82 -21.08 5.45
CA ILE A 445 2.11 -20.54 6.61
C ILE A 445 3.10 -20.26 7.75
N ASP A 446 2.99 -19.09 8.38
CA ASP A 446 3.73 -18.76 9.59
C ASP A 446 2.84 -18.10 10.65
N HIS A 447 3.46 -17.61 11.73
CA HIS A 447 2.76 -16.98 12.86
C HIS A 447 1.95 -15.73 12.50
N ARG A 448 2.25 -15.07 11.37
CA ARG A 448 1.53 -13.88 10.89
C ARG A 448 0.17 -14.24 10.31
N GLU A 449 0.00 -15.49 9.88
CA GLU A 449 -1.23 -16.05 9.31
C GLU A 449 -2.14 -16.66 10.40
N ALA A 450 -2.42 -15.87 11.44
CA ALA A 450 -3.24 -16.29 12.59
C ALA A 450 -4.77 -16.25 12.34
N GLY A 451 -5.18 -15.64 11.22
CA GLY A 451 -6.59 -15.46 10.84
C GLY A 451 -7.15 -16.63 10.05
N ARG A 452 -8.13 -16.35 9.16
CA ARG A 452 -8.73 -17.34 8.24
C ARG A 452 -8.06 -17.40 6.86
N VAL A 453 -7.34 -16.34 6.51
CA VAL A 453 -6.78 -16.11 5.18
C VAL A 453 -5.25 -16.09 5.21
N ILE A 454 -4.63 -16.47 4.10
CA ILE A 454 -3.19 -16.35 3.87
C ILE A 454 -2.92 -15.07 3.08
N LEU A 455 -2.25 -14.09 3.69
CA LEU A 455 -2.04 -12.77 3.09
C LEU A 455 -0.60 -12.48 2.67
N THR A 456 0.37 -13.23 3.15
CA THR A 456 1.81 -12.94 2.96
C THR A 456 2.20 -12.75 1.49
N HIS A 457 1.72 -13.61 0.58
CA HIS A 457 2.05 -13.52 -0.85
C HIS A 457 1.34 -12.35 -1.52
N SER A 458 0.08 -12.10 -1.17
CA SER A 458 -0.66 -10.92 -1.64
C SER A 458 0.01 -9.64 -1.17
N TYR A 459 0.53 -9.60 0.06
CA TYR A 459 1.28 -8.45 0.55
C TYR A 459 2.64 -8.28 -0.11
N LEU A 460 3.34 -9.37 -0.43
CA LEU A 460 4.58 -9.27 -1.20
C LEU A 460 4.32 -8.59 -2.55
N LEU A 461 3.32 -9.09 -3.28
CA LEU A 461 2.95 -8.56 -4.59
C LEU A 461 2.44 -7.12 -4.49
N LEU A 462 1.54 -6.83 -3.54
CA LEU A 462 1.02 -5.49 -3.28
C LEU A 462 2.13 -4.52 -2.89
N GLY A 463 3.07 -4.94 -2.04
CA GLY A 463 4.22 -4.15 -1.65
C GLY A 463 5.11 -3.78 -2.83
N CYS A 464 5.29 -4.67 -3.81
CA CYS A 464 5.99 -4.36 -5.05
C CYS A 464 5.19 -3.42 -5.97
N ALA A 465 3.86 -3.55 -6.00
CA ALA A 465 2.97 -2.78 -6.87
C ALA A 465 2.74 -1.33 -6.40
N LEU A 466 2.60 -1.11 -5.09
CA LEU A 466 2.19 0.18 -4.52
C LEU A 466 3.09 1.35 -4.96
N PRO A 467 4.44 1.25 -4.91
CA PRO A 467 5.31 2.33 -5.36
C PRO A 467 5.08 2.73 -6.82
N LEU A 468 4.83 1.76 -7.70
CA LEU A 468 4.50 2.01 -9.10
C LEU A 468 3.15 2.72 -9.26
N TRP A 469 2.11 2.29 -8.54
CA TRP A 469 0.79 2.92 -8.59
C TRP A 469 0.76 4.32 -7.97
N LEU A 470 1.68 4.59 -7.05
CA LEU A 470 1.76 5.87 -6.35
C LEU A 470 2.61 6.92 -7.07
N VAL A 471 3.32 6.55 -8.13
CA VAL A 471 4.08 7.51 -8.94
C VAL A 471 3.16 8.63 -9.45
N PRO A 472 3.55 9.92 -9.29
CA PRO A 472 2.82 11.02 -9.91
C PRO A 472 2.99 10.99 -11.44
N SER A 473 1.90 11.15 -12.19
CA SER A 473 1.91 11.45 -13.63
C SER A 473 1.86 12.98 -13.78
N PRO A 474 2.64 13.63 -14.68
CA PRO A 474 3.42 13.09 -15.81
C PRO A 474 4.93 12.93 -15.55
N VAL A 475 5.38 12.97 -14.30
CA VAL A 475 6.81 12.87 -13.91
C VAL A 475 7.45 11.70 -14.61
N THR A 476 8.55 11.92 -15.35
CA THR A 476 9.42 10.82 -15.79
C THR A 476 9.93 10.12 -14.54
N PRO A 477 9.37 8.96 -14.17
CA PRO A 477 9.53 8.54 -12.80
C PRO A 477 10.94 8.05 -12.61
N SER A 478 11.56 8.43 -11.50
CA SER A 478 12.81 7.81 -11.07
C SER A 478 12.61 6.28 -11.08
N PRO A 479 13.40 5.51 -11.86
CA PRO A 479 13.26 4.05 -11.90
C PRO A 479 13.36 3.41 -10.52
N LEU A 480 14.11 4.04 -9.61
CA LEU A 480 14.22 3.63 -8.21
C LEU A 480 12.92 3.85 -7.43
N VAL A 481 12.21 4.97 -7.65
CA VAL A 481 10.93 5.25 -7.00
C VAL A 481 9.88 4.22 -7.43
N MET A 482 9.78 3.95 -8.75
CA MET A 482 8.88 2.92 -9.28
C MET A 482 9.18 1.52 -8.73
N ASN A 483 10.48 1.20 -8.60
CA ASN A 483 10.94 -0.10 -8.12
C ASN A 483 11.23 -0.14 -6.61
N ALA A 484 10.82 0.87 -5.84
CA ALA A 484 11.13 0.93 -4.41
C ALA A 484 10.66 -0.33 -3.68
N GLY A 485 9.51 -0.87 -4.06
CA GLY A 485 8.96 -2.10 -3.47
C GLY A 485 9.71 -3.35 -3.90
N VAL A 486 10.15 -3.43 -5.16
CA VAL A 486 10.99 -4.53 -5.67
C VAL A 486 12.36 -4.51 -4.98
N VAL A 487 12.96 -3.34 -4.78
CA VAL A 487 14.25 -3.20 -4.08
C VAL A 487 14.09 -3.51 -2.59
N ALA A 488 13.11 -2.92 -1.91
CA ALA A 488 12.92 -3.11 -0.46
C ALA A 488 12.57 -4.56 -0.10
N LEU A 489 11.66 -5.21 -0.82
CA LEU A 489 11.23 -6.58 -0.52
C LEU A 489 12.09 -7.62 -1.23
N GLY A 490 12.22 -7.47 -2.54
CA GLY A 490 12.90 -8.43 -3.41
C GLY A 490 14.38 -8.57 -3.10
N VAL A 491 15.05 -7.46 -2.74
CA VAL A 491 16.47 -7.43 -2.42
C VAL A 491 16.71 -7.28 -0.92
N GLY A 492 16.27 -6.17 -0.32
CA GLY A 492 16.56 -5.82 1.07
C GLY A 492 16.09 -6.86 2.08
N ASP A 493 14.77 -7.03 2.22
CA ASP A 493 14.15 -7.96 3.17
C ASP A 493 14.56 -9.43 2.90
N ALA A 494 14.73 -9.80 1.64
CA ALA A 494 15.26 -11.11 1.27
C ALA A 494 16.69 -11.33 1.81
N MET A 495 17.61 -10.41 1.55
CA MET A 495 18.99 -10.49 2.01
C MET A 495 19.09 -10.42 3.54
N GLY A 496 18.29 -9.56 4.18
CA GLY A 496 18.22 -9.45 5.63
C GLY A 496 17.82 -10.77 6.29
N ALA A 497 16.80 -11.45 5.76
CA ALA A 497 16.36 -12.74 6.27
C ALA A 497 17.36 -13.87 6.00
N VAL A 498 17.95 -13.92 4.80
CA VAL A 498 18.94 -14.96 4.43
C VAL A 498 20.20 -14.83 5.29
N VAL A 499 20.79 -13.65 5.34
CA VAL A 499 22.03 -13.41 6.11
C VAL A 499 21.76 -13.49 7.61
N GLY A 500 20.69 -12.85 8.09
CA GLY A 500 20.34 -12.84 9.50
C GLY A 500 19.97 -14.21 10.06
N SER A 501 19.33 -15.07 9.26
CA SER A 501 19.07 -16.45 9.67
C SER A 501 20.32 -17.33 9.60
N SER A 502 21.20 -17.14 8.62
CA SER A 502 22.34 -18.03 8.36
C SER A 502 23.55 -17.74 9.25
N ILE A 503 23.95 -16.47 9.35
CA ILE A 503 25.18 -16.06 10.06
C ILE A 503 24.92 -15.04 11.17
N GLY A 504 23.69 -14.59 11.37
CA GLY A 504 23.34 -13.56 12.34
C GLY A 504 23.54 -14.02 13.79
N LYS A 505 24.52 -13.42 14.48
CA LYS A 505 24.86 -13.74 15.87
C LYS A 505 24.40 -12.64 16.83
N HIS A 506 24.46 -11.38 16.40
CA HIS A 506 24.19 -10.24 17.27
C HIS A 506 22.75 -9.77 17.13
N LYS A 507 21.91 -10.03 18.15
CA LYS A 507 20.50 -9.61 18.14
C LYS A 507 20.36 -8.11 18.37
N ILE A 508 19.50 -7.45 17.60
CA ILE A 508 19.13 -6.03 17.79
C ILE A 508 17.77 -5.95 18.51
N PHE A 509 16.70 -6.30 17.79
CA PHE A 509 15.32 -6.24 18.27
C PHE A 509 14.65 -7.61 18.08
N GLY A 510 14.40 -8.32 19.18
CA GLY A 510 13.79 -9.64 19.14
C GLY A 510 14.61 -10.66 18.34
N SER A 511 14.07 -11.15 17.23
CA SER A 511 14.73 -12.15 16.38
C SER A 511 15.68 -11.56 15.33
N LYS A 512 15.58 -10.25 15.04
CA LYS A 512 16.39 -9.55 14.03
C LYS A 512 17.84 -9.37 14.50
N THR A 513 18.78 -9.32 13.57
CA THR A 513 20.24 -9.37 13.82
C THR A 513 20.97 -8.22 13.14
N VAL A 514 22.07 -7.75 13.74
CA VAL A 514 22.94 -6.70 13.15
C VAL A 514 23.45 -7.10 11.78
N GLU A 515 23.87 -8.35 11.61
CA GLU A 515 24.37 -8.87 10.34
C GLU A 515 23.27 -8.90 9.26
N GLY A 516 22.04 -9.23 9.67
CA GLY A 516 20.86 -9.15 8.81
C GLY A 516 20.57 -7.71 8.38
N SER A 517 20.52 -6.76 9.31
CA SER A 517 20.28 -5.34 8.99
C SER A 517 21.42 -4.74 8.15
N ALA A 518 22.68 -5.13 8.39
CA ALA A 518 23.79 -4.75 7.53
C ALA A 518 23.60 -5.29 6.10
N ALA A 519 23.11 -6.53 5.94
CA ALA A 519 22.80 -7.08 4.62
C ALA A 519 21.66 -6.33 3.93
N VAL A 520 20.61 -5.92 4.64
CA VAL A 520 19.55 -5.04 4.11
C VAL A 520 20.17 -3.76 3.56
N PHE A 521 20.95 -3.05 4.39
CA PHE A 521 21.56 -1.77 4.02
C PHE A 521 22.45 -1.88 2.77
N PHE A 522 23.43 -2.80 2.77
CA PHE A 522 24.38 -2.91 1.66
C PHE A 522 23.72 -3.42 0.38
N SER A 523 22.78 -4.37 0.48
CA SER A 523 22.10 -4.91 -0.70
C SER A 523 21.15 -3.89 -1.33
N MET A 524 20.41 -3.12 -0.52
CA MET A 524 19.58 -2.03 -1.03
C MET A 524 20.43 -0.93 -1.65
N ALA A 525 21.55 -0.52 -1.02
CA ALA A 525 22.46 0.46 -1.59
C ALA A 525 23.00 0.00 -2.96
N PHE A 526 23.45 -1.26 -3.06
CA PHE A 526 23.92 -1.82 -4.32
C PHE A 526 22.82 -1.88 -5.38
N ALA A 527 21.63 -2.35 -5.03
CA ALA A 527 20.50 -2.41 -5.97
C ALA A 527 20.05 -1.02 -6.43
N SER A 528 20.02 -0.03 -5.53
CA SER A 528 19.66 1.35 -5.87
C SER A 528 20.66 2.00 -6.83
N LEU A 529 21.96 1.68 -6.72
CA LEU A 529 22.99 2.13 -7.67
C LEU A 529 22.84 1.50 -9.06
N PHE A 530 22.27 0.30 -9.15
CA PHE A 530 22.03 -0.37 -10.43
C PHE A 530 20.74 0.09 -11.11
N VAL A 531 19.66 0.20 -10.33
CA VAL A 531 18.33 0.60 -10.84
C VAL A 531 18.31 2.05 -11.29
N GLN A 532 19.06 2.91 -10.61
CA GLN A 532 19.18 4.31 -10.97
C GLN A 532 20.61 4.56 -11.42
N ASN A 533 20.79 5.22 -12.58
CA ASN A 533 22.10 5.56 -13.17
C ASN A 533 22.93 6.53 -12.29
N TYR A 534 22.93 6.41 -10.96
CA TYR A 534 23.71 7.20 -10.02
C TYR A 534 25.21 7.05 -10.25
N HIS A 535 25.68 6.02 -10.94
CA HIS A 535 27.06 5.97 -11.43
C HIS A 535 27.41 7.20 -12.29
N ALA A 536 26.45 7.71 -13.07
CA ALA A 536 26.60 8.97 -13.78
C ALA A 536 26.58 10.14 -12.77
N SER A 537 25.54 10.31 -11.94
CA SER A 537 25.46 11.43 -10.97
C SER A 537 26.66 11.55 -10.02
N VAL A 538 27.20 10.42 -9.52
CA VAL A 538 28.40 10.39 -8.67
C VAL A 538 29.65 10.77 -9.48
N ALA A 539 29.74 10.35 -10.74
CA ALA A 539 30.82 10.78 -11.64
C ALA A 539 30.73 12.27 -12.00
N HIS A 540 29.54 12.88 -11.95
CA HIS A 540 29.31 14.32 -12.13
C HIS A 540 29.42 15.13 -10.82
N GLY A 541 29.75 14.50 -9.69
CA GLY A 541 30.03 15.19 -8.42
C GLY A 541 28.82 15.48 -7.51
N GLU A 542 27.67 14.84 -7.74
CA GLU A 542 26.45 15.01 -6.94
C GLU A 542 26.47 14.23 -5.61
N PHE A 543 27.46 14.49 -4.75
CA PHE A 543 27.64 13.77 -3.48
C PHE A 543 26.46 13.93 -2.51
N THR A 544 25.74 15.05 -2.56
CA THR A 544 24.57 15.33 -1.71
C THR A 544 23.45 14.32 -1.96
N GLN A 545 23.17 14.01 -3.23
CA GLN A 545 22.13 13.06 -3.62
C GLN A 545 22.45 11.65 -3.14
N ALA A 546 23.70 11.21 -3.33
CA ALA A 546 24.17 9.92 -2.82
C ALA A 546 24.08 9.85 -1.28
N PHE A 547 24.49 10.92 -0.59
CA PHE A 547 24.40 10.99 0.87
C PHE A 547 22.96 10.87 1.38
N LEU A 548 22.03 11.64 0.80
CA LEU A 548 20.61 11.61 1.18
C LEU A 548 19.97 10.24 0.88
N LEU A 549 20.32 9.61 -0.25
CA LEU A 549 19.87 8.25 -0.56
C LEU A 549 20.37 7.24 0.49
N ILE A 550 21.66 7.30 0.83
CA ILE A 550 22.24 6.44 1.87
C ILE A 550 21.56 6.67 3.22
N ALA A 551 21.24 7.91 3.58
CA ALA A 551 20.46 8.24 4.77
C ALA A 551 19.05 7.63 4.71
N GLY A 552 18.35 7.72 3.57
CA GLY A 552 17.04 7.09 3.36
C GLY A 552 17.06 5.57 3.47
N ILE A 553 18.09 4.92 2.90
CA ILE A 553 18.31 3.46 3.02
C ILE A 553 18.61 3.07 4.47
N PHE A 554 19.42 3.88 5.16
CA PHE A 554 19.70 3.67 6.59
C PHE A 554 18.42 3.73 7.42
N LEU A 555 17.59 4.76 7.25
CA LEU A 555 16.30 4.87 7.94
C LEU A 555 15.38 3.68 7.63
N THR A 556 15.34 3.24 6.38
CA THR A 556 14.56 2.06 5.96
C THR A 556 15.05 0.78 6.64
N THR A 557 16.37 0.63 6.76
CA THR A 557 17.01 -0.50 7.45
C THR A 557 16.70 -0.49 8.94
N VAL A 558 16.72 0.69 9.59
CA VAL A 558 16.33 0.82 11.00
C VAL A 558 14.86 0.46 11.17
N LEU A 559 13.99 0.87 10.25
CA LEU A 559 12.57 0.53 10.26
C LEU A 559 12.34 -0.98 10.11
N GLU A 560 13.03 -1.65 9.20
CA GLU A 560 13.01 -3.12 9.03
C GLU A 560 13.39 -3.86 10.31
N ALA A 561 14.44 -3.39 10.99
CA ALA A 561 14.87 -4.00 12.23
C ALA A 561 13.86 -3.76 13.36
N ALA A 562 13.28 -2.56 13.41
CA ALA A 562 12.43 -2.09 14.51
C ALA A 562 10.99 -2.62 14.42
N THR A 563 10.40 -2.62 13.23
CA THR A 563 8.97 -2.82 13.06
C THR A 563 8.51 -4.21 13.47
N ALA A 564 7.33 -4.29 14.09
CA ALA A 564 6.66 -5.55 14.37
C ALA A 564 5.51 -5.84 13.39
N GLN A 565 5.25 -4.90 12.49
CA GLN A 565 4.21 -5.01 11.48
C GLN A 565 4.69 -5.85 10.31
N ILE A 566 3.78 -6.20 9.39
CA ILE A 566 4.15 -6.91 8.17
C ILE A 566 5.09 -6.05 7.31
N ASP A 567 6.35 -6.48 7.24
CA ASP A 567 7.42 -5.85 6.46
C ASP A 567 7.00 -5.59 5.00
N ASN A 568 6.26 -6.52 4.39
CA ASN A 568 5.75 -6.43 3.02
C ASN A 568 4.80 -5.24 2.76
N LEU A 569 4.18 -4.68 3.80
CA LEU A 569 3.35 -3.47 3.69
C LEU A 569 4.14 -2.20 4.02
N VAL A 570 5.01 -2.26 5.03
CA VAL A 570 5.65 -1.08 5.61
C VAL A 570 6.86 -0.62 4.82
N LEU A 571 7.78 -1.56 4.50
CA LEU A 571 9.07 -1.21 3.90
C LEU A 571 8.96 -0.59 2.50
N PRO A 572 8.10 -1.07 1.59
CA PRO A 572 7.97 -0.48 0.26
C PRO A 572 7.49 0.96 0.29
N LEU A 573 6.45 1.22 1.10
CA LEU A 573 5.86 2.54 1.25
C LEU A 573 6.85 3.51 1.89
N PHE A 574 7.56 3.07 2.94
CA PHE A 574 8.56 3.91 3.57
C PHE A 574 9.74 4.20 2.64
N PHE A 575 10.26 3.20 1.94
CA PHE A 575 11.38 3.41 1.02
C PHE A 575 10.97 4.29 -0.17
N TYR A 576 9.74 4.14 -0.68
CA TYR A 576 9.14 5.04 -1.65
C TYR A 576 9.13 6.49 -1.15
N THR A 577 8.64 6.73 0.08
CA THR A 577 8.67 8.05 0.72
C THR A 577 10.10 8.59 0.79
N ALA A 578 11.05 7.81 1.28
CA ALA A 578 12.44 8.24 1.38
C ALA A 578 13.03 8.61 0.00
N CYS A 579 12.78 7.80 -1.03
CA CYS A 579 13.24 8.08 -2.40
C CYS A 579 12.63 9.37 -2.96
N ASN A 580 11.34 9.62 -2.74
CA ASN A 580 10.70 10.88 -3.14
C ASN A 580 11.35 12.09 -2.48
N LEU A 581 11.62 12.02 -1.17
CA LEU A 581 12.27 13.12 -0.46
C LEU A 581 13.69 13.37 -0.95
N VAL A 582 14.44 12.33 -1.34
CA VAL A 582 15.76 12.48 -1.97
C VAL A 582 15.65 13.19 -3.33
N VAL A 583 14.63 12.82 -4.13
CA VAL A 583 14.37 13.44 -5.44
C VAL A 583 14.07 14.93 -5.31
N CYS A 584 13.34 15.37 -4.28
CA CYS A 584 13.08 16.81 -4.04
C CYS A 584 14.34 17.66 -3.84
N HIS A 585 15.51 17.06 -3.59
CA HIS A 585 16.79 17.79 -3.48
C HIS A 585 17.57 17.83 -4.80
N ARG A 586 17.04 17.30 -5.90
CA ARG A 586 17.64 17.45 -7.23
C ARG A 586 17.29 18.82 -7.77
N VAL A 587 18.34 19.60 -8.06
CA VAL A 587 18.26 20.93 -8.64
C VAL A 587 18.40 20.83 -10.15
#